data_AF-A0AAW9J7I4-F1
#
_entry.id   AF-A0AAW9J7I4-F1
#
_cell.length_a   1.000
_cell.length_b   1.000
_cell.length_c   1.000
_cell.angle_alpha   90.00
_cell.angle_beta   90.00
_cell.angle_gamma   90.00
#
_symmetry.space_group_name_H-M   'P 1'
#
loop_
_entity.id
_entity.type
_entity.pdbx_description
1 polymer ?
#
loop_
_entity_poly.entity_id
_entity_poly.type
_entity_poly.pdbx_seq_one_letter_code
_entity_poly.pdbx_strand_id
1 'polypeptide(L)'
;MEDIKEEEKRLHEEYKRKLAELKKIQKEKESVGQVFTKGLLPIYVLHILTTGPTNGNDIANKIGQRTNGVWSPSTGGIYPLLKKLEKDEYITGEWDDPKKKFQKVYSLTPKGLNEYNTR
;
A
#
# COMPACT_ATOMS: atom_id res chain seq x y z
N MET A 1 25.03 47.47 8.75
CA MET A 1 24.10 46.80 9.70
C MET A 1 22.72 46.60 9.09
N GLU A 2 22.19 47.54 8.28
CA GLU A 2 20.97 47.36 7.47
C GLU A 2 21.05 46.14 6.53
N ASP A 3 22.13 46.01 5.74
CA ASP A 3 22.30 44.94 4.74
C ASP A 3 22.20 43.51 5.32
N ILE A 4 22.77 43.29 6.50
CA ILE A 4 22.78 41.96 7.14
C ILE A 4 21.36 41.58 7.58
N LYS A 5 20.57 42.53 8.08
CA LYS A 5 19.17 42.28 8.49
C LYS A 5 18.26 42.04 7.30
N GLU A 6 18.48 42.74 6.19
CA GLU A 6 17.74 42.51 4.94
C GLU A 6 18.08 41.16 4.33
N GLU A 7 19.36 40.78 4.33
CA GLU A 7 19.82 39.47 3.87
C GLU A 7 19.28 38.33 4.75
N GLU A 8 19.32 38.48 6.08
CA GLU A 8 18.70 37.54 7.03
C GLU A 8 17.21 37.38 6.79
N LYS A 9 16.48 38.48 6.56
CA LYS A 9 15.05 38.45 6.25
C LYS A 9 14.78 37.74 4.93
N ARG A 10 15.57 38.02 3.88
CA ARG A 10 15.47 37.34 2.58
C ARG A 10 15.71 35.84 2.73
N LEU A 11 16.77 35.46 3.45
CA LEU A 11 17.13 34.06 3.70
C LEU A 11 16.03 33.34 4.49
N HIS A 12 15.42 34.01 5.48
CA HIS A 12 14.30 33.46 6.25
C HIS A 12 13.04 33.26 5.40
N GLU A 13 12.73 34.20 4.50
CA GLU A 13 11.62 34.07 3.56
C GLU A 13 11.86 32.91 2.58
N GLU A 14 13.08 32.77 2.07
CA GLU A 14 13.48 31.66 1.20
C GLU A 14 13.40 30.30 1.93
N TYR A 15 13.90 30.25 3.17
CA TYR A 15 13.78 29.06 4.02
C TYR A 15 12.32 28.66 4.25
N LYS A 16 11.45 29.61 4.58
CA LYS A 16 10.01 29.35 4.75
C LYS A 16 9.35 28.85 3.47
N ARG A 17 9.71 29.39 2.30
CA ARG A 17 9.22 28.92 0.99
C ARG A 17 9.63 27.48 0.74
N LYS A 18 10.92 27.15 0.96
CA LYS A 18 11.46 25.79 0.79
C LYS A 18 10.79 24.79 1.74
N LEU A 19 10.55 25.18 3.00
CA LEU A 19 9.78 24.35 3.94
C LEU A 19 8.34 24.10 3.47
N ALA A 20 7.67 25.12 2.93
CA ALA A 20 6.31 24.97 2.41
C ALA A 20 6.26 24.02 1.20
N GLU A 21 7.25 24.10 0.31
CA GLU A 21 7.38 23.21 -0.85
C GLU A 21 7.63 21.75 -0.41
N LEU A 22 8.54 21.52 0.54
CA LEU A 22 8.81 20.18 1.07
C LEU A 22 7.55 19.56 1.72
N LYS A 23 6.80 20.35 2.49
CA LYS A 23 5.52 19.91 3.08
C LYS A 23 4.47 19.57 2.01
N LYS A 24 4.39 20.36 0.93
CA LYS A 24 3.49 20.08 -0.20
C LYS A 24 3.84 18.75 -0.87
N ILE A 25 5.13 18.53 -1.17
CA ILE A 25 5.63 17.28 -1.76
C ILE A 25 5.31 16.08 -0.85
N GLN A 26 5.51 16.22 0.47
CA GLN A 26 5.20 15.17 1.42
C GLN A 26 3.70 14.83 1.44
N LYS A 27 2.84 15.84 1.46
CA LYS A 27 1.38 15.67 1.41
C LYS A 27 0.92 14.98 0.12
N GLU A 28 1.50 15.33 -1.02
CA GLU A 28 1.22 14.68 -2.31
C GLU A 28 1.68 13.22 -2.33
N LYS A 29 2.85 12.91 -1.75
CA LYS A 29 3.29 11.51 -1.59
C LYS A 29 2.36 10.70 -0.70
N GLU A 30 1.87 11.28 0.39
CA GLU A 30 0.92 10.62 1.30
C GLU A 30 -0.43 10.35 0.63
N SER A 31 -0.97 11.30 -0.14
CA SER A 31 -2.25 11.12 -0.84
C SER A 31 -2.15 10.04 -1.91
N VAL A 32 -1.07 10.02 -2.69
CA VAL A 32 -0.78 8.95 -3.65
C VAL A 32 -0.70 7.60 -2.93
N GLY A 33 0.03 7.53 -1.82
CA GLY A 33 0.11 6.32 -1.00
C GLY A 33 -1.26 5.83 -0.49
N GLN A 34 -2.17 6.73 -0.12
CA GLN A 34 -3.54 6.37 0.28
C GLN A 34 -4.37 5.79 -0.85
N VAL A 35 -4.25 6.33 -2.08
CA VAL A 35 -4.97 5.78 -3.26
C VAL A 35 -4.52 4.35 -3.54
N PHE A 36 -3.20 4.10 -3.52
CA PHE A 36 -2.67 2.76 -3.73
C PHE A 36 -3.08 1.79 -2.62
N THR A 37 -2.97 2.20 -1.35
CA THR A 37 -3.23 1.30 -0.21
C THR A 37 -4.72 1.03 0.06
N LYS A 38 -5.60 2.02 -0.14
CA LYS A 38 -7.03 1.87 0.15
C LYS A 38 -7.87 1.53 -1.08
N GLY A 39 -7.47 1.99 -2.27
CA GLY A 39 -8.20 1.79 -3.51
C GLY A 39 -7.70 0.57 -4.28
N LEU A 40 -6.44 0.61 -4.72
CA LEU A 40 -5.92 -0.37 -5.67
C LEU A 40 -5.47 -1.67 -5.00
N LEU A 41 -4.94 -1.62 -3.78
CA LEU A 41 -4.42 -2.80 -3.09
C LEU A 41 -5.45 -3.94 -2.95
N PRO A 42 -6.71 -3.71 -2.51
CA PRO A 42 -7.73 -4.75 -2.49
C PRO A 42 -7.96 -5.40 -3.86
N ILE A 43 -8.02 -4.59 -4.93
CA ILE A 43 -8.26 -5.07 -6.30
C ILE A 43 -7.10 -5.95 -6.75
N TYR A 44 -5.86 -5.52 -6.52
CA TYR A 44 -4.68 -6.30 -6.85
C TYR A 44 -4.59 -7.61 -6.07
N VAL A 45 -4.94 -7.60 -4.78
CA VAL A 45 -4.97 -8.81 -3.95
C VAL A 45 -5.96 -9.81 -4.53
N LEU A 46 -7.19 -9.40 -4.81
CA LEU A 46 -8.20 -10.29 -5.39
C LEU A 46 -7.77 -10.80 -6.77
N HIS A 47 -7.27 -9.91 -7.64
CA HIS A 47 -6.74 -10.27 -8.95
C HIS A 47 -5.62 -11.32 -8.88
N ILE A 48 -4.69 -11.19 -7.93
CA ILE A 48 -3.62 -12.19 -7.79
C ILE A 48 -4.20 -13.53 -7.37
N LEU A 49 -5.19 -13.53 -6.48
CA LEU A 49 -5.83 -14.76 -6.02
C LEU A 49 -6.72 -15.42 -7.07
N THR A 50 -7.12 -14.73 -8.15
CA THR A 50 -7.76 -15.39 -9.31
C THR A 50 -6.79 -16.32 -10.05
N THR A 51 -5.47 -16.10 -9.91
CA THR A 51 -4.43 -16.95 -10.52
C THR A 51 -4.09 -18.18 -9.70
N GLY A 52 -4.56 -18.26 -8.45
CA GLY A 52 -4.40 -19.40 -7.57
C GLY A 52 -4.03 -19.01 -6.13
N PRO A 53 -4.13 -19.96 -5.18
CA PRO A 53 -3.82 -19.75 -3.78
C PRO A 53 -2.35 -19.37 -3.55
N THR A 54 -2.08 -18.42 -2.65
CA THR A 54 -0.69 -18.00 -2.35
C THR A 54 -0.59 -17.24 -1.02
N ASN A 55 0.63 -16.97 -0.53
CA ASN A 55 0.86 -16.29 0.75
C ASN A 55 0.93 -14.75 0.59
N GLY A 56 0.88 -14.03 1.71
CA GLY A 56 0.92 -12.56 1.71
C GLY A 56 2.19 -11.94 1.11
N ASN A 57 3.35 -12.58 1.27
CA ASN A 57 4.61 -12.08 0.72
C ASN A 57 4.62 -12.20 -0.80
N ASP A 58 4.17 -13.33 -1.32
CA ASP A 58 4.07 -13.57 -2.76
C ASP A 58 3.05 -12.64 -3.42
N ILE A 59 1.95 -12.32 -2.74
CA ILE A 59 1.02 -11.31 -3.20
C ILE A 59 1.73 -9.95 -3.31
N ALA A 60 2.43 -9.49 -2.27
CA ALA A 60 3.17 -8.23 -2.32
C ALA A 60 4.22 -8.22 -3.45
N ASN A 61 4.97 -9.31 -3.61
CA ASN A 61 5.98 -9.47 -4.65
C ASN A 61 5.36 -9.41 -6.05
N LYS A 62 4.26 -10.12 -6.29
CA LYS A 62 3.52 -10.10 -7.57
C LYS A 62 2.97 -8.71 -7.89
N ILE A 63 2.51 -7.95 -6.88
CA ILE A 63 2.11 -6.55 -7.07
C ILE A 63 3.31 -5.69 -7.50
N GLY A 64 4.44 -5.83 -6.81
CA GLY A 64 5.68 -5.14 -7.18
C GLY A 64 6.11 -5.43 -8.62
N GLN A 65 6.07 -6.70 -9.03
CA GLN A 65 6.42 -7.10 -10.40
C GLN A 65 5.45 -6.51 -11.44
N ARG A 66 4.14 -6.55 -11.18
CA ARG A 66 3.10 -6.01 -12.08
C ARG A 66 3.15 -4.50 -12.22
N THR A 67 3.67 -3.80 -11.22
CA THR A 67 3.87 -2.34 -11.28
C THR A 67 5.27 -1.95 -11.74
N ASN A 68 6.06 -2.87 -12.31
CA ASN A 68 7.45 -2.63 -12.72
C ASN A 68 8.32 -2.04 -11.59
N GLY A 69 8.06 -2.45 -10.35
CA GLY A 69 8.76 -1.99 -9.14
C GLY A 69 8.32 -0.61 -8.65
N VAL A 70 7.36 0.05 -9.30
CA VAL A 70 6.87 1.38 -8.89
C VAL A 70 6.20 1.32 -7.52
N TRP A 71 5.53 0.21 -7.19
CA TRP A 71 4.87 0.06 -5.91
C TRP A 71 4.75 -1.40 -5.46
N SER A 72 5.17 -1.66 -4.23
CA SER A 72 4.91 -2.90 -3.51
C SER A 72 4.33 -2.56 -2.13
N PRO A 73 3.25 -3.22 -1.69
CA PRO A 73 2.70 -3.01 -0.37
C PRO A 73 3.65 -3.55 0.70
N SER A 74 3.83 -2.78 1.78
CA SER A 74 4.57 -3.25 2.95
C SER A 74 3.79 -4.31 3.72
N THR A 75 4.48 -5.04 4.60
CA THR A 75 3.87 -5.95 5.59
C THR A 75 2.74 -5.27 6.37
N GLY A 76 2.95 -4.02 6.79
CA GLY A 76 1.94 -3.22 7.51
C GLY A 76 0.74 -2.80 6.65
N GLY A 77 0.85 -2.83 5.32
CA GLY A 77 -0.27 -2.59 4.41
C GLY A 77 -1.02 -3.85 4.04
N ILE A 78 -0.30 -4.93 3.70
CA ILE A 78 -0.93 -6.12 3.12
C ILE A 78 -1.62 -7.01 4.14
N TYR A 79 -1.03 -7.26 5.30
CA TYR A 79 -1.59 -8.20 6.26
C TYR A 79 -2.87 -7.70 6.97
N PRO A 80 -2.98 -6.42 7.35
CA PRO A 80 -4.25 -5.88 7.83
C PRO A 80 -5.37 -5.97 6.79
N LEU A 81 -5.04 -5.76 5.52
CA LEU A 81 -6.01 -5.91 4.44
C LEU A 81 -6.41 -7.37 4.23
N LEU A 82 -5.47 -8.32 4.20
CA LEU A 82 -5.78 -9.74 4.07
C LEU A 82 -6.70 -10.20 5.20
N LYS A 83 -6.42 -9.77 6.45
CA LYS A 83 -7.29 -10.03 7.59
C LYS A 83 -8.70 -9.45 7.40
N LYS A 84 -8.81 -8.25 6.81
CA LYS A 84 -10.10 -7.63 6.50
C LYS A 84 -10.85 -8.41 5.43
N LEU A 85 -10.20 -8.73 4.31
CA LEU A 85 -10.81 -9.49 3.21
C LEU A 85 -11.26 -10.89 3.67
N GLU A 86 -10.51 -11.51 4.57
CA GLU A 86 -10.87 -12.80 5.17
C GLU A 86 -12.09 -12.65 6.10
N LYS A 87 -12.11 -11.61 6.95
CA LYS A 87 -13.27 -11.29 7.80
C LYS A 87 -14.53 -11.01 6.97
N ASP A 88 -14.37 -10.34 5.82
CA ASP A 88 -15.46 -10.01 4.90
C ASP A 88 -15.81 -11.20 3.97
N GLU A 89 -15.16 -12.36 4.15
CA GLU A 89 -15.36 -13.62 3.42
C GLU A 89 -15.04 -13.55 1.91
N TYR A 90 -14.30 -12.55 1.47
CA TYR A 90 -13.81 -12.46 0.09
C TYR A 90 -12.66 -13.43 -0.19
N ILE A 91 -11.91 -13.78 0.85
CA ILE A 91 -10.82 -14.77 0.78
C ILE A 91 -10.95 -15.72 1.97
N THR A 92 -10.41 -16.93 1.84
CA THR A 92 -10.12 -17.82 2.97
C THR A 92 -8.62 -17.89 3.18
N GLY A 93 -8.17 -18.22 4.38
CA GLY A 93 -6.76 -18.43 4.65
C GLY A 93 -6.49 -19.66 5.51
N GLU A 94 -5.59 -20.51 5.04
CA GLU A 94 -5.18 -21.75 5.68
C GLU A 94 -3.70 -21.71 6.03
N TRP A 95 -3.32 -22.24 7.19
CA TRP A 95 -1.93 -22.36 7.57
C TRP A 95 -1.32 -23.60 6.94
N ASP A 96 -0.22 -23.43 6.21
CA ASP A 96 0.49 -24.52 5.51
C ASP A 96 0.98 -25.62 6.47
N ASP A 97 1.45 -25.21 7.66
CA ASP A 97 1.70 -26.12 8.78
C ASP A 97 0.86 -25.66 9.99
N PRO A 98 -0.15 -26.44 10.43
CA PRO A 98 -0.99 -26.07 11.58
C PRO A 98 -0.23 -25.97 12.92
N LYS A 99 0.90 -26.69 13.05
CA LYS A 99 1.72 -26.73 14.28
C LYS A 99 2.77 -25.63 14.30
N LYS A 100 3.41 -25.34 13.15
CA LYS A 100 4.51 -24.36 13.07
C LYS A 100 4.06 -22.99 12.54
N LYS A 101 2.91 -22.90 11.86
CA LYS A 101 2.33 -21.67 11.29
C LYS A 101 3.34 -20.83 10.50
N PHE A 102 4.11 -21.48 9.63
CA PHE A 102 5.16 -20.83 8.84
C PHE A 102 4.61 -19.77 7.88
N GLN A 103 3.53 -20.10 7.17
CA GLN A 103 2.88 -19.20 6.23
C GLN A 103 1.38 -19.49 6.16
N LYS A 104 0.59 -18.42 5.99
CA LYS A 104 -0.83 -18.52 5.70
C LYS A 104 -1.01 -18.37 4.18
N VAL A 105 -1.61 -19.38 3.57
CA VAL A 105 -1.99 -19.42 2.16
C VAL A 105 -3.41 -18.93 2.05
N TYR A 106 -3.65 -17.93 1.20
CA TYR A 106 -4.95 -17.35 0.96
C TYR A 106 -5.52 -17.85 -0.36
N SER A 107 -6.83 -18.07 -0.40
CA SER A 107 -7.58 -18.52 -1.56
C SER A 107 -8.76 -17.57 -1.80
N LEU A 108 -9.11 -17.34 -3.07
CA LEU A 108 -10.27 -16.54 -3.43
C LEU A 108 -11.57 -17.32 -3.18
N THR A 109 -12.60 -16.67 -2.62
CA THR A 109 -13.93 -17.27 -2.50
C THR A 109 -14.82 -16.90 -3.70
N PRO A 110 -15.96 -17.58 -3.91
CA PRO A 110 -16.95 -17.14 -4.89
C PRO A 110 -17.44 -15.70 -4.67
N LYS A 111 -17.59 -15.29 -3.40
CA LYS A 111 -17.95 -13.93 -3.01
C LYS A 111 -16.86 -12.93 -3.40
N GLY A 112 -15.59 -13.27 -3.15
CA GLY A 112 -14.44 -12.46 -3.56
C GLY A 112 -14.28 -12.35 -5.07
N LEU A 113 -14.57 -13.42 -5.81
CA LEU A 113 -14.57 -13.40 -7.27
C LEU A 113 -15.67 -12.49 -7.82
N ASN A 114 -16.88 -12.53 -7.24
CA ASN A 114 -17.94 -11.60 -7.62
C ASN A 114 -17.57 -10.14 -7.32
N GLU A 115 -16.99 -9.88 -6.15
CA GLU A 115 -16.50 -8.54 -5.78
C GLU A 115 -15.42 -8.04 -6.76
N TYR A 116 -14.50 -8.90 -7.17
CA TYR A 116 -13.49 -8.57 -8.17
C TYR A 116 -14.11 -8.23 -9.53
N ASN A 117 -15.13 -8.96 -9.97
CA ASN A 117 -15.79 -8.73 -11.27
C ASN A 117 -16.70 -7.50 -11.29
N THR A 118 -17.12 -7.00 -10.12
CA THR A 118 -18.08 -5.88 -10.01
C THR A 118 -17.37 -4.52 -9.86
N ARG A 119 -16.05 -4.50 -9.74
CA ARG A 119 -15.21 -3.31 -9.58
C ARG A 119 -14.32 -3.07 -10.79
#